data_AF-A0A7S0AT36-F1
#
_entry.id   AF-A0A7S0AT36-F1
#
_cell.length_a   1.000
_cell.length_b   1.000
_cell.length_c   1.000
_cell.angle_alpha   90.00
_cell.angle_beta   90.00
_cell.angle_gamma   90.00
#
_symmetry.space_group_name_H-M   'P 1'
#
loop_
_entity.id
_entity.type
_entity.pdbx_description
1 polymer ?
#
loop_
_entity_poly.entity_id
_entity_poly.type
_entity_poly.pdbx_seq_one_letter_code
_entity_poly.pdbx_strand_id
1 'polypeptide(L)'
;MKSTPAARNQAPRCACCVLLHACWAPFGAAEEPRSRIALERMLVAFHTCQLDVRPSAAGLAWTNSTCFSKLMAKVWMPGFVYEFVYPYPKTRGLQQWLRGEHTWFNTAFHGFMARKFMLFGDNSSATVLAHLTARWQGPIAGVPPPIGAPVVRVRDLDFYALVGSRISRNWCMIDVVDVLQQGGYRVLPPSALPDTSYSPPSASGGLLAPDSGLVSASSTAHAARAFRSMLDEDLAKQSDQARWWAENATWYGPGGIGTARSRAQYAVHFLRPLHAAFPNASVDVDMLICQNAFCGALVLVSAVHTGIWLGQPGTGRHVRLRLAVHARVQMGAFVEGCGYCGQVAEAWAMLDIPAAFAQMGVDLLARARSQSDLRISGQATGLVSMRAAEGQGNGRAEAGPPRQERQRFRRVPEPLTKSATFLILALMWAVVGACIWLHKRKDRSYQCEPLLETERC
;
A
#
# COMPACT_ATOMS: atom_id res chain seq x y z
N MET A 1 -67.50 27.96 -60.20
CA MET A 1 -67.46 28.49 -58.83
C MET A 1 -66.99 27.39 -57.88
N LYS A 2 -65.91 27.66 -57.12
CA LYS A 2 -65.43 26.97 -55.90
C LYS A 2 -65.02 25.49 -56.07
N SER A 3 -63.90 24.96 -55.60
CA SER A 3 -62.72 25.45 -54.88
C SER A 3 -61.78 24.23 -54.77
N THR A 4 -60.54 24.35 -55.26
CA THR A 4 -59.49 23.33 -55.20
C THR A 4 -58.85 23.29 -53.80
N PRO A 5 -58.58 22.12 -53.20
CA PRO A 5 -57.71 22.04 -52.02
C PRO A 5 -56.24 21.90 -52.42
N ALA A 6 -55.40 22.61 -51.67
CA ALA A 6 -54.01 22.89 -51.92
C ALA A 6 -53.06 21.70 -51.71
N ALA A 7 -52.01 21.68 -52.52
CA ALA A 7 -50.82 20.85 -52.37
C ALA A 7 -50.10 21.12 -51.05
N ARG A 8 -49.78 20.05 -50.31
CA ARG A 8 -48.82 20.10 -49.19
C ARG A 8 -47.40 20.26 -49.76
N ASN A 9 -46.88 21.48 -49.72
CA ASN A 9 -45.48 21.77 -49.93
C ASN A 9 -44.63 21.13 -48.82
N GLN A 10 -43.64 20.33 -49.23
CA GLN A 10 -42.50 19.94 -48.41
C GLN A 10 -41.67 21.18 -48.08
N ALA A 11 -41.61 21.54 -46.80
CA ALA A 11 -40.64 22.51 -46.30
C ALA A 11 -39.27 21.81 -46.07
N PRO A 12 -38.14 22.50 -46.28
CA PRO A 12 -36.83 21.88 -46.23
C PRO A 12 -36.49 21.48 -44.79
N ARG A 13 -36.04 20.24 -44.60
CA ARG A 13 -35.50 19.78 -43.31
C ARG A 13 -34.27 20.60 -42.98
N CYS A 14 -34.42 21.48 -42.00
CA CYS A 14 -33.37 22.32 -41.46
C CYS A 14 -32.22 21.42 -40.96
N ALA A 15 -31.00 21.63 -41.46
CA ALA A 15 -29.78 20.90 -41.11
C ALA A 15 -29.32 21.09 -39.65
N CYS A 16 -30.17 21.65 -38.78
CA CYS A 16 -29.88 21.91 -37.37
C CYS A 16 -30.24 20.73 -36.44
N CYS A 17 -31.16 19.84 -36.85
CA CYS A 17 -31.57 18.71 -36.00
C CYS A 17 -30.58 17.53 -35.98
N VAL A 18 -29.64 17.45 -36.93
CA VAL A 18 -28.59 16.39 -36.93
C VAL A 18 -27.42 16.77 -36.01
N LEU A 19 -27.21 18.06 -35.72
CA LEU A 19 -26.14 18.53 -34.83
C LEU A 19 -26.55 18.52 -33.34
N LEU A 20 -27.84 18.53 -33.02
CA LEU A 20 -28.32 18.53 -31.63
C LEU A 20 -28.39 17.13 -30.98
N HIS A 21 -28.42 16.06 -31.77
CA HIS A 21 -28.32 14.68 -31.24
C HIS A 21 -26.87 14.19 -31.04
N ALA A 22 -25.87 14.92 -31.53
CA ALA A 22 -24.46 14.59 -31.31
C ALA A 22 -23.87 15.24 -30.04
N CYS A 23 -24.57 16.17 -29.38
CA CYS A 23 -24.10 16.86 -28.18
C CYS A 23 -24.71 16.34 -26.86
N TRP A 24 -25.50 15.26 -26.90
CA TRP A 24 -26.15 14.64 -25.74
C TRP A 24 -25.89 13.13 -25.65
N ALA A 25 -24.73 12.68 -26.10
CA ALA A 25 -24.15 11.52 -25.43
C ALA A 25 -23.84 11.98 -24.00
N PRO A 26 -24.32 11.29 -22.94
CA PRO A 26 -23.70 11.54 -21.64
C PRO A 26 -22.21 11.36 -21.87
N PHE A 27 -21.38 12.30 -21.42
CA PHE A 27 -19.95 12.04 -21.24
C PHE A 27 -19.86 10.63 -20.69
N GLY A 28 -19.36 9.68 -21.49
CA GLY A 28 -19.51 8.26 -21.19
C GLY A 28 -18.98 8.07 -19.78
N ALA A 29 -19.88 7.81 -18.82
CA ALA A 29 -19.48 7.57 -17.46
C ALA A 29 -18.58 6.34 -17.57
N ALA A 30 -17.27 6.54 -17.43
CA ALA A 30 -16.32 5.46 -17.59
C ALA A 30 -16.73 4.39 -16.58
N GLU A 31 -17.16 3.23 -17.09
CA GLU A 31 -17.70 2.15 -16.25
C GLU A 31 -16.74 1.90 -15.09
N GLU A 32 -17.26 1.89 -13.86
CA GLU A 32 -16.41 1.74 -12.69
C GLU A 32 -15.64 0.42 -12.78
N PRO A 33 -14.34 0.42 -12.45
CA PRO A 33 -13.54 -0.78 -12.56
C PRO A 33 -14.06 -1.84 -11.58
N ARG A 34 -14.13 -3.10 -12.02
CA ARG A 34 -14.66 -4.21 -11.21
C ARG A 34 -13.93 -4.38 -9.88
N SER A 35 -12.65 -4.00 -9.82
CA SER A 35 -11.88 -3.93 -8.58
C SER A 35 -12.47 -2.99 -7.55
N ARG A 36 -13.00 -1.82 -7.95
CA ARG A 36 -13.67 -0.88 -7.05
C ARG A 36 -14.87 -1.55 -6.38
N ILE A 37 -15.74 -2.15 -7.18
CA ILE A 37 -16.94 -2.86 -6.71
C ILE A 37 -16.56 -3.97 -5.71
N ALA A 38 -15.55 -4.78 -6.05
CA ALA A 38 -15.11 -5.88 -5.19
C ALA A 38 -14.55 -5.38 -3.84
N LEU A 39 -13.71 -4.34 -3.86
CA LEU A 39 -13.03 -3.82 -2.69
C LEU A 39 -13.96 -3.01 -1.77
N GLU A 40 -14.91 -2.26 -2.34
CA GLU A 40 -15.97 -1.59 -1.56
C GLU A 40 -16.87 -2.62 -0.87
N ARG A 41 -17.27 -3.69 -1.56
CA ARG A 41 -18.01 -4.80 -0.94
C ARG A 41 -17.22 -5.47 0.18
N MET A 42 -15.91 -5.66 -0.01
CA MET A 42 -15.02 -6.20 1.02
C MET A 42 -15.00 -5.30 2.26
N LEU A 43 -14.83 -3.99 2.08
CA LEU A 43 -14.87 -2.99 3.15
C LEU A 43 -16.19 -3.03 3.92
N VAL A 44 -17.32 -3.03 3.21
CA VAL A 44 -18.65 -3.13 3.84
C VAL A 44 -18.79 -4.44 4.60
N ALA A 45 -18.40 -5.58 4.01
CA ALA A 45 -18.51 -6.89 4.65
C ALA A 45 -17.73 -6.96 5.97
N PHE A 46 -16.50 -6.45 6.02
CA PHE A 46 -15.73 -6.39 7.26
C PHE A 46 -16.37 -5.47 8.31
N HIS A 47 -16.88 -4.31 7.90
CA HIS A 47 -17.51 -3.38 8.82
C HIS A 47 -18.83 -3.91 9.39
N THR A 48 -19.68 -4.51 8.56
CA THR A 48 -20.96 -5.10 9.00
C THR A 48 -20.73 -6.23 9.99
N CYS A 49 -19.75 -7.12 9.74
CA CYS A 49 -19.42 -8.18 10.69
C CYS A 49 -18.93 -7.63 12.04
N GLN A 50 -18.20 -6.51 12.05
CA GLN A 50 -17.75 -5.87 13.29
C GLN A 50 -18.89 -5.29 14.12
N LEU A 51 -19.98 -4.84 13.49
CA LEU A 51 -21.11 -4.19 14.17
C LEU A 51 -22.15 -5.18 14.74
N ASP A 52 -22.36 -6.33 14.09
CA ASP A 52 -23.35 -7.33 14.52
C ASP A 52 -22.89 -8.19 15.72
N VAL A 53 -21.61 -8.12 16.10
CA VAL A 53 -21.08 -8.82 17.27
C VAL A 53 -21.09 -7.89 18.47
N ARG A 54 -22.09 -8.05 19.35
CA ARG A 54 -21.99 -7.56 20.75
C ARG A 54 -20.62 -7.99 21.29
N PRO A 55 -19.90 -7.15 22.05
CA PRO A 55 -18.56 -7.48 22.51
C PRO A 55 -18.66 -8.72 23.42
N SER A 56 -18.45 -9.90 22.84
CA SER A 56 -18.11 -11.06 23.64
C SER A 56 -16.80 -10.71 24.34
N ALA A 57 -16.61 -11.18 25.56
CA ALA A 57 -15.41 -10.92 26.35
C ALA A 57 -14.09 -11.33 25.64
N ALA A 58 -14.16 -11.98 24.49
CA ALA A 58 -13.05 -12.36 23.62
C ALA A 58 -12.77 -11.40 22.44
N GLY A 59 -13.63 -10.42 22.14
CA GLY A 59 -13.34 -9.35 21.16
C GLY A 59 -13.24 -9.77 19.69
N LEU A 60 -13.70 -10.98 19.31
CA LEU A 60 -13.58 -11.51 17.94
C LEU A 60 -14.95 -11.54 17.22
N ALA A 61 -15.10 -10.69 16.19
CA ALA A 61 -16.34 -10.49 15.41
C ALA A 61 -16.72 -11.65 14.46
N TRP A 62 -15.85 -12.63 14.26
CA TRP A 62 -16.01 -13.74 13.29
C TRP A 62 -16.55 -15.03 13.90
N THR A 63 -16.96 -15.02 15.17
CA THR A 63 -17.55 -16.17 15.85
C THR A 63 -18.91 -16.58 15.27
N ASN A 64 -19.65 -15.66 14.63
CA ASN A 64 -20.81 -15.96 13.80
C ASN A 64 -20.38 -16.34 12.36
N SER A 65 -19.84 -17.54 12.22
CA SER A 65 -19.34 -18.05 10.93
C SER A 65 -20.38 -18.04 9.81
N THR A 66 -21.68 -18.16 10.13
CA THR A 66 -22.78 -18.15 9.15
C THR A 66 -23.02 -16.76 8.58
N CYS A 67 -23.11 -15.72 9.41
CA CYS A 67 -23.26 -14.33 8.95
C CYS A 67 -22.04 -13.89 8.13
N PHE A 68 -20.84 -14.13 8.67
CA PHE A 68 -19.57 -13.84 7.98
C PHE A 68 -19.51 -14.51 6.61
N SER A 69 -19.94 -15.76 6.51
CA SER A 69 -19.92 -16.50 5.25
C SER A 69 -20.88 -15.96 4.20
N LYS A 70 -22.08 -15.55 4.61
CA LYS A 70 -23.07 -14.95 3.69
C LYS A 70 -22.55 -13.63 3.10
N LEU A 71 -21.91 -12.78 3.92
CA LEU A 71 -21.35 -11.51 3.47
C LEU A 71 -20.13 -11.73 2.56
N MET A 72 -19.20 -12.57 2.97
CA MET A 72 -17.97 -12.83 2.21
C MET A 72 -18.21 -13.55 0.89
N ALA A 73 -19.28 -14.36 0.76
CA ALA A 73 -19.65 -14.99 -0.51
C ALA A 73 -19.99 -13.99 -1.64
N LYS A 74 -20.34 -12.74 -1.29
CA LYS A 74 -20.59 -11.65 -2.26
C LYS A 74 -19.29 -10.99 -2.76
N VAL A 75 -18.20 -11.20 -2.04
CA VAL A 75 -16.87 -10.61 -2.29
C VAL A 75 -15.96 -11.61 -2.99
N TRP A 76 -15.95 -12.86 -2.52
CA TRP A 76 -15.01 -13.88 -2.95
C TRP A 76 -15.65 -14.89 -3.90
N MET A 77 -14.88 -15.38 -4.86
CA MET A 77 -15.27 -16.53 -5.70
C MET A 77 -15.33 -17.80 -4.85
N PRO A 78 -16.24 -18.74 -5.15
CA PRO A 78 -16.17 -20.08 -4.59
C PRO A 78 -14.78 -20.68 -4.86
N GLY A 79 -14.13 -21.22 -3.82
CA GLY A 79 -12.82 -21.86 -3.95
C GLY A 79 -11.65 -20.89 -4.24
N PHE A 80 -11.80 -19.59 -3.96
CA PHE A 80 -10.71 -18.61 -4.10
C PHE A 80 -9.41 -19.08 -3.43
N VAL A 81 -8.27 -18.66 -3.97
CA VAL A 81 -6.95 -18.99 -3.42
C VAL A 81 -6.47 -17.84 -2.53
N TYR A 82 -6.09 -18.14 -1.29
CA TYR A 82 -5.47 -17.18 -0.40
C TYR A 82 -4.05 -17.61 -0.08
N GLU A 83 -3.09 -16.77 -0.44
CA GLU A 83 -1.66 -16.98 -0.21
C GLU A 83 -1.16 -15.97 0.81
N PHE A 84 -0.68 -16.48 1.95
CA PHE A 84 -0.11 -15.66 3.00
C PHE A 84 1.40 -15.86 3.10
N VAL A 85 2.03 -15.14 4.01
CA VAL A 85 3.45 -15.28 4.34
C VAL A 85 3.76 -16.62 5.03
N TYR A 86 5.02 -17.06 4.99
CA TYR A 86 5.47 -18.24 5.72
C TYR A 86 5.25 -18.06 7.24
N PRO A 87 4.89 -19.12 7.98
CA PRO A 87 4.81 -20.54 7.59
C PRO A 87 3.40 -20.98 7.18
N TYR A 88 2.52 -20.03 6.91
CA TYR A 88 1.11 -20.33 6.75
C TYR A 88 0.83 -20.99 5.40
N PRO A 89 0.07 -22.10 5.38
CA PRO A 89 -0.24 -22.79 4.15
C PRO A 89 -1.20 -21.94 3.29
N LYS A 90 -1.08 -22.12 1.98
CA LYS A 90 -2.08 -21.65 1.01
C LYS A 90 -3.45 -22.27 1.36
N THR A 91 -4.48 -21.44 1.41
CA THR A 91 -5.86 -21.89 1.69
C THR A 91 -6.76 -21.73 0.47
N ARG A 92 -7.83 -22.53 0.41
CA ARG A 92 -8.82 -22.51 -0.68
C ARG A 92 -10.23 -22.37 -0.14
N GLY A 93 -10.91 -21.32 -0.60
CA GLY A 93 -12.26 -21.00 -0.23
C GLY A 93 -12.39 -20.51 1.21
N LEU A 94 -13.60 -20.06 1.53
CA LEU A 94 -13.86 -19.29 2.74
C LEU A 94 -13.58 -20.07 4.03
N GLN A 95 -13.96 -21.34 4.09
CA GLN A 95 -13.83 -22.14 5.32
C GLN A 95 -12.37 -22.37 5.70
N GLN A 96 -11.50 -22.64 4.72
CA GLN A 96 -10.07 -22.84 4.98
C GLN A 96 -9.40 -21.52 5.35
N TRP A 97 -9.75 -20.42 4.67
CA TRP A 97 -9.23 -19.09 5.02
C TRP A 97 -9.66 -18.66 6.42
N LEU A 98 -10.95 -18.82 6.76
CA LEU A 98 -11.51 -18.49 8.08
C LEU A 98 -10.78 -19.23 9.20
N ARG A 99 -10.59 -20.56 9.04
CA ARG A 99 -9.87 -21.39 10.02
C ARG A 99 -8.34 -21.22 9.98
N GLY A 100 -7.83 -20.66 8.89
CA GLY A 100 -6.42 -20.41 8.65
C GLY A 100 -6.04 -18.99 9.04
N GLU A 101 -5.45 -18.26 8.09
CA GLU A 101 -4.90 -16.91 8.29
C GLU A 101 -5.84 -16.00 9.06
N HIS A 102 -7.12 -15.95 8.70
CA HIS A 102 -8.05 -15.01 9.32
C HIS A 102 -8.13 -15.20 10.84
N THR A 103 -8.30 -16.43 11.32
CA THR A 103 -8.32 -16.70 12.77
C THR A 103 -6.95 -16.49 13.39
N TRP A 104 -5.88 -16.93 12.74
CA TRP A 104 -4.52 -16.81 13.29
C TRP A 104 -4.07 -15.37 13.46
N PHE A 105 -4.24 -14.54 12.43
CA PHE A 105 -3.88 -13.13 12.46
C PHE A 105 -4.69 -12.38 13.51
N ASN A 106 -6.01 -12.61 13.56
CA ASN A 106 -6.89 -11.94 14.52
C ASN A 106 -6.71 -12.40 15.96
N THR A 107 -6.22 -13.63 16.18
CA THR A 107 -5.82 -14.10 17.52
C THR A 107 -4.49 -13.47 17.93
N ALA A 108 -3.55 -13.32 17.00
CA ALA A 108 -2.27 -12.68 17.28
C ALA A 108 -2.42 -11.18 17.55
N PHE A 109 -3.21 -10.49 16.73
CA PHE A 109 -3.33 -9.04 16.70
C PHE A 109 -4.75 -8.57 16.95
N HIS A 110 -5.01 -8.14 18.18
CA HIS A 110 -6.33 -7.70 18.59
C HIS A 110 -6.56 -6.22 18.27
N GLY A 111 -7.81 -5.91 17.90
CA GLY A 111 -8.29 -4.54 17.73
C GLY A 111 -7.51 -3.75 16.68
N PHE A 112 -7.10 -4.39 15.60
CA PHE A 112 -6.28 -3.73 14.60
C PHE A 112 -7.07 -2.64 13.86
N MET A 113 -6.39 -1.55 13.53
CA MET A 113 -6.88 -0.49 12.66
C MET A 113 -6.00 -0.43 11.41
N ALA A 114 -6.60 -0.64 10.24
CA ALA A 114 -5.91 -0.53 8.96
C ALA A 114 -5.95 0.91 8.43
N ARG A 115 -4.77 1.46 8.14
CA ARG A 115 -4.61 2.70 7.38
C ARG A 115 -4.12 2.35 5.98
N LYS A 116 -4.97 2.57 4.98
CA LYS A 116 -4.65 2.33 3.57
C LYS A 116 -3.95 3.56 2.99
N PHE A 117 -2.79 3.37 2.39
CA PHE A 117 -2.00 4.43 1.76
C PHE A 117 -2.18 4.46 0.25
N MET A 118 -2.33 3.29 -0.38
CA MET A 118 -2.66 3.19 -1.81
C MET A 118 -3.72 2.13 -2.02
N LEU A 119 -4.64 2.42 -2.93
CA LEU A 119 -5.62 1.47 -3.40
C LEU A 119 -5.92 1.73 -4.88
N PHE A 120 -5.50 0.82 -5.75
CA PHE A 120 -5.69 0.96 -7.19
C PHE A 120 -5.82 -0.40 -7.88
N GLY A 121 -6.32 -0.40 -9.11
CA GLY A 121 -6.69 -1.62 -9.82
C GLY A 121 -7.45 -1.35 -11.12
N ASP A 122 -7.82 -2.43 -11.79
CA ASP A 122 -8.56 -2.42 -13.05
C ASP A 122 -9.70 -3.46 -13.01
N ASN A 123 -10.16 -3.91 -14.18
CA ASN A 123 -11.25 -4.90 -14.28
C ASN A 123 -10.85 -6.34 -13.93
N SER A 124 -9.56 -6.60 -13.77
CA SER A 124 -8.98 -7.93 -13.58
C SER A 124 -8.20 -8.07 -12.29
N SER A 125 -7.72 -6.96 -11.72
CA SER A 125 -6.83 -6.98 -10.57
C SER A 125 -6.96 -5.74 -9.70
N ALA A 126 -6.54 -5.86 -8.45
CA ALA A 126 -6.43 -4.73 -7.53
C ALA A 126 -5.25 -4.94 -6.56
N THR A 127 -4.77 -3.86 -5.96
CA THR A 127 -3.77 -3.95 -4.91
C THR A 127 -3.96 -2.88 -3.84
N VAL A 128 -3.60 -3.23 -2.62
CA VAL A 128 -3.63 -2.35 -1.44
C VAL A 128 -2.23 -2.27 -0.87
N LEU A 129 -1.78 -1.04 -0.57
CA LEU A 129 -0.70 -0.78 0.37
C LEU A 129 -1.33 -0.24 1.65
N ALA A 130 -1.12 -0.92 2.76
CA ALA A 130 -1.66 -0.54 4.05
C ALA A 130 -0.65 -0.74 5.20
N HIS A 131 -1.03 -0.15 6.32
CA HIS A 131 -0.37 -0.35 7.59
C HIS A 131 -1.44 -0.55 8.66
N LEU A 132 -1.38 -1.69 9.34
CA LEU A 132 -2.23 -2.02 10.47
C LEU A 132 -1.55 -1.67 11.79
N THR A 133 -2.23 -0.95 12.66
CA THR A 133 -1.80 -0.76 14.06
C THR A 133 -2.63 -1.68 14.93
N ALA A 134 -1.98 -2.57 15.69
CA ALA A 134 -2.67 -3.58 16.49
C ALA A 134 -1.93 -3.87 17.79
N ARG A 135 -2.63 -4.43 18.78
CA ARG A 135 -1.99 -4.95 19.99
C ARG A 135 -1.61 -6.42 19.77
N TRP A 136 -0.34 -6.76 19.96
CA TRP A 136 0.11 -8.15 19.85
C TRP A 136 -0.17 -8.91 21.15
N GLN A 137 -1.22 -9.75 21.15
CA GLN A 137 -1.71 -10.45 22.35
C GLN A 137 -1.70 -11.97 22.23
N GLY A 138 -1.66 -12.53 21.02
CA GLY A 138 -1.64 -13.98 20.81
C GLY A 138 -0.41 -14.45 20.03
N PRO A 139 -0.24 -15.77 19.88
CA PRO A 139 0.89 -16.31 19.15
C PRO A 139 0.77 -16.06 17.65
N ILE A 140 1.89 -15.74 17.00
CA ILE A 140 2.00 -15.68 15.53
C ILE A 140 3.04 -16.68 15.07
N ALA A 141 2.68 -17.57 14.15
CA ALA A 141 3.57 -18.59 13.60
C ALA A 141 4.31 -19.43 14.68
N GLY A 142 3.62 -19.70 15.79
CA GLY A 142 4.17 -20.41 16.96
C GLY A 142 5.09 -19.56 17.85
N VAL A 143 5.38 -18.32 17.50
CA VAL A 143 6.09 -17.36 18.37
C VAL A 143 5.07 -16.80 19.38
N PRO A 144 5.32 -16.92 20.69
CA PRO A 144 4.43 -16.37 21.72
C PRO A 144 4.38 -14.83 21.64
N PRO A 145 3.32 -14.19 22.17
CA PRO A 145 3.26 -12.74 22.25
C PRO A 145 4.33 -12.19 23.21
N PRO A 146 4.93 -11.01 22.93
CA PRO A 146 5.86 -10.37 23.83
C PRO A 146 5.23 -10.01 25.17
N ILE A 147 6.04 -9.99 26.24
CA ILE A 147 5.65 -9.47 27.55
C ILE A 147 5.13 -8.04 27.39
N GLY A 148 4.00 -7.75 28.04
CA GLY A 148 3.38 -6.43 28.00
C GLY A 148 2.51 -6.16 26.77
N ALA A 149 2.40 -7.11 25.83
CA ALA A 149 1.54 -7.05 24.66
C ALA A 149 1.64 -5.69 23.92
N PRO A 150 2.80 -5.40 23.31
CA PRO A 150 3.06 -4.09 22.73
C PRO A 150 2.12 -3.78 21.57
N VAL A 151 1.96 -2.48 21.28
CA VAL A 151 1.34 -2.04 20.03
C VAL A 151 2.36 -2.18 18.92
N VAL A 152 2.00 -2.92 17.89
CA VAL A 152 2.82 -3.14 16.70
C VAL A 152 2.18 -2.53 15.47
N ARG A 153 3.02 -2.32 14.48
CA ARG A 153 2.78 -1.69 13.19
C ARG A 153 3.06 -2.71 12.11
N VAL A 154 2.02 -3.36 11.60
CA VAL A 154 2.11 -4.40 10.58
C VAL A 154 2.01 -3.76 9.21
N ARG A 155 3.06 -3.89 8.41
CA ARG A 155 3.07 -3.49 7.00
C ARG A 155 2.33 -4.54 6.19
N ASP A 156 1.48 -4.12 5.26
CA ASP A 156 0.60 -5.01 4.51
C ASP A 156 0.48 -4.59 3.05
N LEU A 157 0.83 -5.52 2.16
CA LEU A 157 0.77 -5.37 0.72
C LEU A 157 -0.07 -6.52 0.18
N ASP A 158 -1.27 -6.20 -0.26
CA ASP A 158 -2.19 -7.16 -0.84
C ASP A 158 -2.26 -7.03 -2.36
N PHE A 159 -2.34 -8.17 -3.03
CA PHE A 159 -2.66 -8.27 -4.45
C PHE A 159 -3.88 -9.17 -4.63
N TYR A 160 -4.83 -8.71 -5.44
CA TYR A 160 -6.11 -9.36 -5.66
C TYR A 160 -6.29 -9.61 -7.16
N ALA A 161 -6.58 -10.85 -7.54
CA ALA A 161 -7.06 -11.20 -8.88
C ALA A 161 -8.58 -11.36 -8.87
N LEU A 162 -9.24 -10.91 -9.93
CA LEU A 162 -10.70 -10.87 -10.04
C LEU A 162 -11.21 -11.74 -11.19
N VAL A 163 -12.39 -12.33 -10.97
CA VAL A 163 -13.24 -12.93 -12.00
C VAL A 163 -14.61 -12.27 -11.91
N GLY A 164 -14.93 -11.43 -12.89
CA GLY A 164 -16.08 -10.52 -12.77
C GLY A 164 -15.84 -9.51 -11.63
N SER A 165 -16.83 -9.31 -10.77
CA SER A 165 -16.76 -8.42 -9.60
C SER A 165 -16.44 -9.15 -8.28
N ARG A 166 -15.84 -10.34 -8.36
CA ARG A 166 -15.45 -11.15 -7.20
C ARG A 166 -13.98 -11.53 -7.25
N ILE A 167 -13.38 -11.65 -6.08
CA ILE A 167 -11.96 -11.97 -5.90
C ILE A 167 -11.75 -13.48 -6.03
N SER A 168 -10.91 -13.90 -6.99
CA SER A 168 -10.54 -15.30 -7.21
C SER A 168 -9.24 -15.69 -6.50
N ARG A 169 -8.35 -14.72 -6.26
CA ARG A 169 -7.10 -14.94 -5.54
C ARG A 169 -6.70 -13.70 -4.76
N ASN A 170 -6.15 -13.91 -3.57
CA ASN A 170 -5.44 -12.88 -2.83
C ASN A 170 -4.07 -13.39 -2.41
N TRP A 171 -3.06 -12.56 -2.63
CA TRP A 171 -1.74 -12.73 -2.04
C TRP A 171 -1.53 -11.59 -1.05
N CYS A 172 -1.49 -11.94 0.23
CA CYS A 172 -1.32 -11.02 1.34
C CYS A 172 0.10 -11.17 1.90
N MET A 173 0.88 -10.10 1.80
CA MET A 173 2.24 -10.04 2.32
C MET A 173 2.25 -9.16 3.57
N ILE A 174 2.86 -9.66 4.64
CA ILE A 174 3.19 -8.86 5.82
C ILE A 174 4.67 -8.97 6.17
N ASP A 175 5.21 -7.94 6.81
CA ASP A 175 6.60 -7.94 7.26
C ASP A 175 6.75 -8.65 8.61
N VAL A 176 6.90 -9.97 8.55
CA VAL A 176 7.06 -10.81 9.76
C VAL A 176 8.31 -10.43 10.55
N VAL A 177 9.40 -10.06 9.87
CA VAL A 177 10.65 -9.70 10.55
C VAL A 177 10.49 -8.40 11.33
N ASP A 178 9.90 -7.37 10.72
CA ASP A 178 9.61 -6.09 11.38
C ASP A 178 8.69 -6.28 12.60
N VAL A 179 7.63 -7.09 12.46
CA VAL A 179 6.73 -7.43 13.57
C VAL A 179 7.50 -8.09 14.73
N LEU A 180 8.33 -9.09 14.43
CA LEU A 180 9.17 -9.76 15.43
C LEU A 180 10.13 -8.77 16.12
N GLN A 181 10.77 -7.88 15.35
CA GLN A 181 11.68 -6.87 15.87
C GLN A 181 10.98 -5.84 16.78
N GLN A 182 9.74 -5.45 16.46
CA GLN A 182 8.91 -4.58 17.31
C GLN A 182 8.52 -5.25 18.63
N GLY A 183 8.29 -6.57 18.62
CA GLY A 183 8.15 -7.39 19.84
C GLY A 183 9.46 -7.65 20.59
N GLY A 184 10.56 -7.09 20.11
CA GLY A 184 11.89 -7.24 20.69
C GLY A 184 12.60 -8.55 20.32
N TYR A 185 12.06 -9.38 19.43
CA TYR A 185 12.73 -10.59 18.95
C TYR A 185 13.78 -10.22 17.89
N ARG A 186 15.04 -10.63 18.10
CA ARG A 186 16.17 -10.34 17.21
C ARG A 186 16.52 -11.59 16.41
N VAL A 187 15.88 -11.77 15.26
CA VAL A 187 16.04 -12.99 14.44
C VAL A 187 17.10 -12.88 13.34
N LEU A 188 17.49 -11.65 13.01
CA LEU A 188 18.54 -11.28 12.05
C LEU A 188 19.59 -10.39 12.73
N PRO A 189 20.79 -10.23 12.12
CA PRO A 189 21.73 -9.20 12.50
C PRO A 189 21.12 -7.78 12.41
N PRO A 190 21.74 -6.78 13.05
CA PRO A 190 21.34 -5.38 12.88
C PRO A 190 21.31 -4.97 11.40
N SER A 191 20.28 -4.23 11.01
CA SER A 191 20.15 -3.69 9.66
C SER A 191 21.24 -2.65 9.37
N ALA A 192 21.69 -2.59 8.11
CA ALA A 192 22.66 -1.58 7.68
C ALA A 192 22.03 -0.18 7.56
N LEU A 193 20.70 -0.13 7.38
CA LEU A 193 19.92 1.11 7.29
C LEU A 193 18.95 1.22 8.47
N PRO A 194 18.49 2.45 8.82
CA PRO A 194 17.51 2.63 9.89
C PRO A 194 16.19 1.91 9.59
N ASP A 195 15.69 1.17 10.58
CA ASP A 195 14.34 0.62 10.54
C ASP A 195 13.33 1.74 10.86
N THR A 196 12.67 2.25 9.82
CA THR A 196 11.65 3.31 9.97
C THR A 196 10.26 2.81 9.62
N SER A 197 9.23 3.37 10.26
CA SER A 197 7.83 3.12 9.89
C SER A 197 7.55 3.49 8.43
N TYR A 198 6.60 2.82 7.80
CA TYR A 198 6.02 3.25 6.52
C TYR A 198 5.34 4.61 6.69
N SER A 199 5.75 5.57 5.86
CA SER A 199 5.00 6.80 5.63
C SER A 199 4.07 6.61 4.43
N PRO A 200 2.92 7.30 4.39
CA PRO A 200 2.15 7.43 3.16
C PRO A 200 3.00 8.12 2.08
N PRO A 201 2.66 7.95 0.79
CA PRO A 201 3.32 8.65 -0.30
C PRO A 201 3.36 10.16 -0.05
N SER A 202 4.54 10.77 -0.22
CA SER A 202 4.73 12.21 -0.01
C SER A 202 3.88 13.10 -0.93
N ALA A 203 3.52 12.60 -2.12
CA ALA A 203 2.61 13.27 -3.02
C ALA A 203 1.16 12.80 -2.77
N SER A 204 0.27 13.74 -2.49
CA SER A 204 -1.19 13.55 -2.29
C SER A 204 -1.94 13.13 -3.58
N GLY A 205 -1.34 12.27 -4.40
CA GLY A 205 -2.02 11.58 -5.49
C GLY A 205 -2.76 10.33 -5.02
N GLY A 206 -2.87 10.13 -3.69
CA GLY A 206 -3.52 8.98 -3.05
C GLY A 206 -4.95 8.80 -3.53
N LEU A 207 -5.10 8.06 -4.63
CA LEU A 207 -6.38 7.61 -5.12
C LEU A 207 -6.96 6.68 -4.07
N LEU A 208 -8.09 7.08 -3.51
CA LEU A 208 -8.92 6.21 -2.72
C LEU A 208 -9.87 5.52 -3.70
N ALA A 209 -9.59 4.24 -3.92
CA ALA A 209 -10.22 3.32 -4.87
C ALA A 209 -9.84 3.56 -6.34
N PRO A 210 -9.82 2.48 -7.15
CA PRO A 210 -9.68 2.64 -8.58
C PRO A 210 -10.87 3.43 -9.14
N ASP A 211 -10.62 4.70 -9.46
CA ASP A 211 -11.62 5.63 -10.00
C ASP A 211 -11.28 5.94 -11.45
N SER A 212 -12.08 5.39 -12.37
CA SER A 212 -11.91 5.54 -13.81
C SER A 212 -11.91 7.01 -14.27
N GLY A 213 -12.61 7.90 -13.54
CA GLY A 213 -12.69 9.33 -13.86
C GLY A 213 -11.42 10.11 -13.54
N LEU A 214 -10.54 9.56 -12.69
CA LEU A 214 -9.26 10.18 -12.31
C LEU A 214 -8.05 9.49 -12.98
N VAL A 215 -8.28 8.53 -13.87
CA VAL A 215 -7.22 7.79 -14.55
C VAL A 215 -6.80 8.48 -15.86
N SER A 216 -5.50 8.76 -15.95
CA SER A 216 -4.80 9.14 -17.17
C SER A 216 -4.13 7.90 -17.78
N ALA A 217 -4.59 7.50 -18.96
CA ALA A 217 -4.02 6.36 -19.69
C ALA A 217 -2.54 6.59 -20.04
N SER A 218 -2.16 7.81 -20.40
CA SER A 218 -0.77 8.15 -20.73
C SER A 218 0.14 8.11 -19.50
N SER A 219 -0.33 8.65 -18.36
CA SER A 219 0.41 8.57 -17.09
C SER A 219 0.59 7.13 -16.64
N THR A 220 -0.49 6.33 -16.72
CA THR A 220 -0.45 4.89 -16.40
C THR A 220 0.56 4.15 -17.29
N ALA A 221 0.56 4.42 -18.59
CA ALA A 221 1.49 3.80 -19.52
C ALA A 221 2.96 4.20 -19.25
N HIS A 222 3.22 5.48 -18.91
CA HIS A 222 4.55 5.95 -18.52
C HIS A 222 5.04 5.31 -17.23
N ALA A 223 4.21 5.29 -16.18
CA ALA A 223 4.55 4.64 -14.91
C ALA A 223 4.82 3.15 -15.11
N ALA A 224 3.97 2.46 -15.88
CA ALA A 224 4.15 1.04 -16.16
C ALA A 224 5.44 0.75 -16.95
N ARG A 225 5.84 1.62 -17.89
CA ARG A 225 7.12 1.50 -18.59
C ARG A 225 8.31 1.68 -17.64
N ALA A 226 8.31 2.76 -16.85
CA ALA A 226 9.39 3.03 -15.90
C ALA A 226 9.52 1.93 -14.85
N PHE A 227 8.39 1.48 -14.29
CA PHE A 227 8.36 0.46 -13.24
C PHE A 227 8.76 -0.94 -13.75
N ARG A 228 8.30 -1.35 -14.94
CA ARG A 228 8.75 -2.61 -15.55
C ARG A 228 10.24 -2.60 -15.84
N SER A 229 10.75 -1.48 -16.36
CA SER A 229 12.16 -1.36 -16.68
C SER A 229 13.03 -1.33 -15.43
N MET A 230 12.54 -0.74 -14.34
CA MET A 230 13.16 -0.85 -13.01
C MET A 230 13.24 -2.30 -12.55
N LEU A 231 12.13 -3.05 -12.56
CA LEU A 231 12.14 -4.45 -12.14
C LEU A 231 13.07 -5.31 -13.00
N ASP A 232 13.06 -5.11 -14.31
CA ASP A 232 13.92 -5.82 -15.25
C ASP A 232 15.41 -5.52 -15.01
N GLU A 233 15.79 -4.25 -14.89
CA GLU A 233 17.20 -3.88 -14.69
C GLU A 233 17.72 -4.21 -13.30
N ASP A 234 16.95 -3.86 -12.27
CA ASP A 234 17.36 -4.00 -10.90
C ASP A 234 17.30 -5.46 -10.43
N LEU A 235 16.35 -6.27 -10.90
CA LEU A 235 16.20 -7.66 -10.42
C LEU A 235 16.64 -8.70 -11.46
N ALA A 236 16.20 -8.59 -12.71
CA ALA A 236 16.43 -9.64 -13.72
C ALA A 236 17.83 -9.55 -14.33
N LYS A 237 18.28 -8.35 -14.71
CA LYS A 237 19.64 -8.08 -15.21
C LYS A 237 20.66 -7.87 -14.10
N GLN A 238 20.20 -7.75 -12.86
CA GLN A 238 21.03 -7.56 -11.67
C GLN A 238 22.00 -6.37 -11.78
N SER A 239 21.52 -5.26 -12.31
CA SER A 239 22.28 -4.01 -12.43
C SER A 239 22.24 -3.22 -11.12
N ASP A 240 23.39 -2.77 -10.63
CA ASP A 240 23.48 -1.94 -9.42
C ASP A 240 23.38 -0.43 -9.71
N GLN A 241 23.07 -0.03 -10.95
CA GLN A 241 23.03 1.38 -11.34
C GLN A 241 21.79 2.11 -10.82
N ALA A 242 20.70 1.37 -10.56
CA ALA A 242 19.42 1.90 -10.09
C ALA A 242 18.95 3.14 -10.89
N ARG A 243 19.17 3.18 -12.21
CA ARG A 243 18.97 4.40 -13.02
C ARG A 243 17.51 4.83 -13.14
N TRP A 244 16.59 3.90 -12.86
CA TRP A 244 15.15 4.14 -12.81
C TRP A 244 14.69 4.80 -11.52
N TRP A 245 15.58 5.07 -10.57
CA TRP A 245 15.29 5.74 -9.31
C TRP A 245 15.70 7.21 -9.37
N ALA A 246 14.87 8.08 -8.81
CA ALA A 246 15.25 9.47 -8.56
C ALA A 246 16.42 9.52 -7.56
N GLU A 247 17.28 10.53 -7.66
CA GLU A 247 18.48 10.61 -6.81
C GLU A 247 18.15 10.60 -5.31
N ASN A 248 17.10 11.35 -4.92
CA ASN A 248 16.58 11.44 -3.56
C ASN A 248 15.41 10.47 -3.29
N ALA A 249 15.31 9.37 -4.06
CA ALA A 249 14.24 8.42 -3.87
C ALA A 249 14.28 7.77 -2.49
N THR A 250 13.10 7.49 -1.92
CA THR A 250 12.98 6.74 -0.67
C THR A 250 12.47 5.33 -0.93
N TRP A 251 13.26 4.34 -0.53
CA TRP A 251 12.87 2.94 -0.56
C TRP A 251 12.67 2.43 0.87
N TYR A 252 11.43 2.12 1.21
CA TYR A 252 11.04 1.51 2.48
C TYR A 252 11.20 -0.02 2.37
N GLY A 253 12.38 -0.51 2.74
CA GLY A 253 12.69 -1.93 2.80
C GLY A 253 12.06 -2.63 4.00
N PRO A 254 12.00 -3.98 3.99
CA PRO A 254 11.50 -4.75 5.11
C PRO A 254 12.44 -4.71 6.32
N GLY A 255 11.94 -5.19 7.46
CA GLY A 255 12.70 -5.38 8.69
C GLY A 255 13.97 -6.20 8.43
N GLY A 256 15.09 -5.74 9.00
CA GLY A 256 16.41 -6.34 8.81
C GLY A 256 17.21 -5.80 7.62
N ILE A 257 16.57 -5.09 6.68
CA ILE A 257 17.27 -4.34 5.62
C ILE A 257 17.25 -2.84 5.96
N GLY A 258 16.06 -2.30 6.26
CA GLY A 258 15.85 -0.91 6.63
C GLY A 258 15.49 0.00 5.44
N THR A 259 15.40 1.31 5.72
CA THR A 259 14.93 2.32 4.76
C THR A 259 16.09 3.07 4.11
N ALA A 260 16.16 3.04 2.78
CA ALA A 260 17.10 3.85 2.01
C ALA A 260 16.45 5.18 1.63
N ARG A 261 17.19 6.30 1.76
CA ARG A 261 16.72 7.66 1.43
C ARG A 261 17.44 8.29 0.23
N SER A 262 18.15 7.49 -0.53
CA SER A 262 18.72 7.87 -1.82
C SER A 262 18.88 6.67 -2.72
N ARG A 263 19.00 6.92 -4.02
CA ARG A 263 19.37 5.92 -5.03
C ARG A 263 20.64 5.18 -4.65
N ALA A 264 21.66 5.90 -4.16
CA ALA A 264 22.93 5.32 -3.75
C ALA A 264 22.77 4.35 -2.56
N GLN A 265 21.98 4.72 -1.54
CA GLN A 265 21.71 3.83 -0.42
C GLN A 265 20.95 2.58 -0.84
N TYR A 266 19.96 2.72 -1.73
CA TYR A 266 19.22 1.58 -2.28
C TYR A 266 20.15 0.60 -3.01
N ALA A 267 20.99 1.10 -3.91
CA ALA A 267 21.94 0.27 -4.64
C ALA A 267 22.93 -0.45 -3.71
N VAL A 268 23.51 0.26 -2.73
CA VAL A 268 24.54 -0.27 -1.84
C VAL A 268 23.99 -1.27 -0.83
N HIS A 269 22.81 -1.01 -0.27
CA HIS A 269 22.30 -1.78 0.87
C HIS A 269 21.20 -2.79 0.52
N PHE A 270 20.61 -2.71 -0.67
CA PHE A 270 19.64 -3.69 -1.15
C PHE A 270 20.11 -4.44 -2.39
N LEU A 271 20.39 -3.75 -3.51
CA LEU A 271 20.73 -4.41 -4.78
C LEU A 271 22.01 -5.22 -4.68
N ARG A 272 23.14 -4.59 -4.30
CA ARG A 272 24.44 -5.28 -4.23
C ARG A 272 24.42 -6.49 -3.30
N PRO A 273 23.87 -6.43 -2.06
CA PRO A 273 23.78 -7.61 -1.21
C PRO A 273 22.87 -8.69 -1.78
N LEU A 274 21.76 -8.32 -2.43
CA LEU A 274 20.86 -9.29 -3.07
C LEU A 274 21.54 -9.98 -4.25
N HIS A 275 22.22 -9.24 -5.13
CA HIS A 275 22.91 -9.79 -6.30
C HIS A 275 24.10 -10.66 -5.91
N ALA A 276 24.88 -10.25 -4.91
CA ALA A 276 25.99 -11.04 -4.40
C ALA A 276 25.50 -12.37 -3.77
N ALA A 277 24.36 -12.34 -3.08
CA ALA A 277 23.77 -13.52 -2.46
C ALA A 277 23.15 -14.49 -3.47
N PHE A 278 22.51 -13.96 -4.51
CA PHE A 278 21.68 -14.70 -5.47
C PHE A 278 22.06 -14.34 -6.91
N PRO A 279 23.26 -14.67 -7.38
CA PRO A 279 23.68 -14.37 -8.74
C PRO A 279 22.88 -15.20 -9.76
N ASN A 280 22.77 -14.69 -10.99
CA ASN A 280 22.06 -15.33 -12.10
C ASN A 280 20.60 -15.67 -11.75
N ALA A 281 19.93 -14.78 -11.03
CA ALA A 281 18.57 -14.99 -10.60
C ALA A 281 17.59 -14.97 -11.79
N SER A 282 16.64 -15.90 -11.78
CA SER A 282 15.45 -15.82 -12.62
C SER A 282 14.37 -15.02 -11.91
N VAL A 283 13.69 -14.15 -12.66
CA VAL A 283 12.67 -13.25 -12.13
C VAL A 283 11.36 -13.49 -12.87
N ASP A 284 10.32 -13.81 -12.11
CA ASP A 284 8.96 -13.97 -12.60
C ASP A 284 8.05 -12.91 -11.96
N VAL A 285 7.32 -12.16 -12.80
CA VAL A 285 6.41 -11.10 -12.36
C VAL A 285 4.99 -11.63 -12.46
N ASP A 286 4.46 -12.13 -11.33
CA ASP A 286 3.16 -12.79 -11.24
C ASP A 286 2.00 -11.79 -11.42
N MET A 287 2.12 -10.59 -10.84
CA MET A 287 1.17 -9.50 -11.03
C MET A 287 1.91 -8.17 -11.15
N LEU A 288 1.47 -7.33 -12.09
CA LEU A 288 1.91 -5.94 -12.18
C LEU A 288 0.71 -5.06 -12.51
N ILE A 289 0.39 -4.17 -11.59
CA ILE A 289 -0.77 -3.30 -11.64
C ILE A 289 -0.25 -1.87 -11.59
N CYS A 290 -0.71 -1.01 -12.49
CA CYS A 290 -0.39 0.40 -12.45
C CYS A 290 -1.64 1.23 -12.69
N GLN A 291 -1.73 2.36 -12.01
CA GLN A 291 -2.78 3.35 -12.19
C GLN A 291 -2.18 4.73 -11.95
N ASN A 292 -2.27 5.60 -12.95
CA ASN A 292 -1.61 6.91 -12.94
C ASN A 292 -0.11 6.78 -12.65
N ALA A 293 0.37 7.48 -11.61
CA ALA A 293 1.76 7.49 -11.19
C ALA A 293 2.11 6.36 -10.20
N PHE A 294 1.18 5.46 -9.89
CA PHE A 294 1.37 4.40 -8.90
C PHE A 294 1.42 3.04 -9.58
N CYS A 295 2.31 2.19 -9.09
CA CYS A 295 2.44 0.81 -9.53
C CYS A 295 2.62 -0.12 -8.34
N GLY A 296 2.23 -1.38 -8.51
CA GLY A 296 2.45 -2.47 -7.59
C GLY A 296 2.85 -3.72 -8.37
N ALA A 297 3.80 -4.48 -7.86
CA ALA A 297 4.17 -5.77 -8.42
C ALA A 297 4.38 -6.83 -7.35
N LEU A 298 4.08 -8.05 -7.76
CA LEU A 298 4.37 -9.27 -7.05
C LEU A 298 5.36 -10.08 -7.88
N VAL A 299 6.51 -10.36 -7.29
CA VAL A 299 7.68 -10.87 -7.99
C VAL A 299 8.21 -12.10 -7.25
N LEU A 300 8.60 -13.11 -8.03
CA LEU A 300 9.31 -14.28 -7.55
C LEU A 300 10.73 -14.27 -8.11
N VAL A 301 11.71 -14.18 -7.21
CA VAL A 301 13.14 -14.26 -7.57
C VAL A 301 13.64 -15.65 -7.20
N SER A 302 14.17 -16.40 -8.17
CA SER A 302 14.64 -17.77 -7.95
C SER A 302 16.10 -17.91 -8.36
N ALA A 303 16.95 -18.35 -7.43
CA ALA A 303 18.38 -18.49 -7.64
C ALA A 303 19.00 -19.50 -6.66
N VAL A 304 20.24 -19.89 -6.91
CA VAL A 304 21.06 -20.60 -5.92
C VAL A 304 21.67 -19.59 -4.96
N HIS A 305 21.53 -19.82 -3.66
CA HIS A 305 22.10 -18.95 -2.62
C HIS A 305 23.61 -19.23 -2.45
N THR A 306 24.45 -18.40 -3.05
CA THR A 306 25.92 -18.59 -3.09
C THR A 306 26.69 -17.60 -2.22
N GLY A 307 26.18 -16.38 -2.05
CA GLY A 307 26.84 -15.34 -1.25
C GLY A 307 26.25 -15.19 0.15
N ILE A 308 26.69 -14.16 0.87
CA ILE A 308 26.13 -13.82 2.19
C ILE A 308 24.88 -12.96 2.00
N TRP A 309 23.78 -13.33 2.67
CA TRP A 309 22.56 -12.52 2.71
C TRP A 309 22.04 -12.37 4.13
N LEU A 310 21.90 -11.13 4.61
CA LEU A 310 21.40 -10.81 5.95
C LEU A 310 22.12 -11.61 7.06
N GLY A 311 23.44 -11.77 6.90
CA GLY A 311 24.31 -12.52 7.81
C GLY A 311 24.31 -14.04 7.63
N GLN A 312 23.47 -14.59 6.76
CA GLN A 312 23.49 -16.02 6.44
C GLN A 312 24.51 -16.30 5.33
N PRO A 313 25.51 -17.17 5.56
CA PRO A 313 26.45 -17.57 4.51
C PRO A 313 25.77 -18.34 3.37
N GLY A 314 26.41 -18.35 2.21
CA GLY A 314 25.97 -19.09 1.03
C GLY A 314 25.76 -20.56 1.35
N THR A 315 24.59 -21.08 0.99
CA THR A 315 24.16 -22.45 1.35
C THR A 315 24.22 -23.43 0.19
N GLY A 316 24.40 -22.94 -1.04
CA GLY A 316 24.32 -23.74 -2.26
C GLY A 316 22.92 -24.28 -2.57
N ARG A 317 21.89 -23.88 -1.80
CA ARG A 317 20.51 -24.29 -2.00
C ARG A 317 19.80 -23.37 -2.98
N HIS A 318 18.91 -23.95 -3.77
CA HIS A 318 17.99 -23.17 -4.60
C HIS A 318 16.91 -22.55 -3.70
N VAL A 319 16.77 -21.22 -3.77
CA VAL A 319 15.85 -20.43 -2.95
C VAL A 319 14.92 -19.64 -3.86
N ARG A 320 13.63 -19.64 -3.51
CA ARG A 320 12.60 -18.81 -4.13
C ARG A 320 12.18 -17.71 -3.16
N LEU A 321 12.44 -16.47 -3.54
CA LEU A 321 12.21 -15.27 -2.74
C LEU A 321 10.96 -14.56 -3.25
N ARG A 322 9.94 -14.48 -2.40
CA ARG A 322 8.70 -13.75 -2.66
C ARG A 322 8.90 -12.29 -2.33
N LEU A 323 8.69 -11.40 -3.30
CA LEU A 323 8.85 -9.96 -3.17
C LEU A 323 7.56 -9.26 -3.60
N ALA A 324 7.03 -8.39 -2.75
CA ALA A 324 5.96 -7.46 -3.10
C ALA A 324 6.51 -6.04 -3.05
N VAL A 325 6.16 -5.21 -4.03
CA VAL A 325 6.60 -3.82 -4.06
C VAL A 325 5.53 -2.90 -4.63
N HIS A 326 5.25 -1.80 -3.93
CA HIS A 326 4.51 -0.66 -4.45
C HIS A 326 5.47 0.48 -4.72
N ALA A 327 5.18 1.29 -5.73
CA ALA A 327 5.99 2.44 -6.09
C ALA A 327 5.14 3.63 -6.52
N ARG A 328 5.62 4.81 -6.19
CA ARG A 328 5.23 6.06 -6.83
C ARG A 328 6.32 6.46 -7.82
N VAL A 329 5.91 6.64 -9.07
CA VAL A 329 6.76 7.12 -10.16
C VAL A 329 6.58 8.63 -10.30
N GLN A 330 7.68 9.37 -10.23
CA GLN A 330 7.75 10.76 -10.64
C GLN A 330 7.70 10.84 -12.17
N MET A 331 6.58 11.33 -12.69
CA MET A 331 6.37 11.52 -14.13
C MET A 331 7.30 12.60 -14.70
N GLY A 332 7.60 12.48 -16.00
CA GLY A 332 8.34 13.51 -16.74
C GLY A 332 9.83 13.60 -16.42
N ALA A 333 10.39 12.67 -15.65
CA ALA A 333 11.85 12.53 -15.54
C ALA A 333 12.41 11.85 -16.80
N PHE A 334 13.57 12.35 -17.26
CA PHE A 334 14.28 11.75 -18.38
C PHE A 334 15.09 10.53 -17.93
N VAL A 335 14.93 9.41 -18.62
CA VAL A 335 15.75 8.21 -18.44
C VAL A 335 16.29 7.78 -19.80
N GLU A 336 17.60 7.53 -19.87
CA GLU A 336 18.26 7.04 -21.08
C GLU A 336 17.58 5.75 -21.59
N GLY A 337 17.32 5.69 -22.90
CA GLY A 337 16.60 4.61 -23.57
C GLY A 337 15.06 4.69 -23.50
N CYS A 338 14.50 5.60 -22.70
CA CYS A 338 13.05 5.72 -22.48
C CYS A 338 12.52 7.15 -22.67
N GLY A 339 13.39 8.15 -22.71
CA GLY A 339 13.01 9.56 -22.80
C GLY A 339 12.29 10.00 -21.52
N TYR A 340 11.20 10.77 -21.66
CA TYR A 340 10.45 11.35 -20.54
C TYR A 340 9.36 10.41 -19.99
N CYS A 341 9.75 9.23 -19.53
CA CYS A 341 8.82 8.25 -18.98
C CYS A 341 8.69 8.26 -17.45
N GLY A 342 9.67 8.84 -16.74
CA GLY A 342 9.64 8.97 -15.27
C GLY A 342 10.61 8.04 -14.53
N GLN A 343 10.77 8.31 -13.23
CA GLN A 343 11.62 7.56 -12.31
C GLN A 343 10.87 7.23 -11.02
N VAL A 344 11.19 6.12 -10.37
CA VAL A 344 10.70 5.77 -9.04
C VAL A 344 11.19 6.79 -8.02
N ALA A 345 10.27 7.45 -7.34
CA ALA A 345 10.58 8.44 -6.30
C ALA A 345 10.35 7.87 -4.90
N GLU A 346 9.38 6.98 -4.74
CA GLU A 346 9.12 6.27 -3.49
C GLU A 346 8.74 4.83 -3.79
N ALA A 347 9.19 3.89 -2.96
CA ALA A 347 8.75 2.50 -3.04
C ALA A 347 8.68 1.82 -1.68
N TRP A 348 7.72 0.93 -1.52
CA TRP A 348 7.46 0.14 -0.32
C TRP A 348 7.62 -1.32 -0.71
N ALA A 349 8.64 -1.99 -0.19
CA ALA A 349 8.94 -3.36 -0.54
C ALA A 349 8.85 -4.27 0.70
N MET A 350 8.38 -5.49 0.46
CA MET A 350 8.40 -6.56 1.44
C MET A 350 8.91 -7.84 0.81
N LEU A 351 9.68 -8.58 1.59
CA LEU A 351 10.21 -9.88 1.21
C LEU A 351 9.78 -10.90 2.25
N ASP A 352 9.41 -12.09 1.80
CA ASP A 352 9.18 -13.20 2.73
C ASP A 352 10.52 -13.80 3.19
N ILE A 353 11.23 -13.02 4.00
CA ILE A 353 12.55 -13.38 4.55
C ILE A 353 12.48 -14.68 5.36
N PRO A 354 11.48 -14.92 6.23
CA PRO A 354 11.34 -16.21 6.91
C PRO A 354 11.23 -17.40 5.94
N ALA A 355 10.47 -17.28 4.84
CA ALA A 355 10.40 -18.34 3.84
C ALA A 355 11.75 -18.58 3.14
N ALA A 356 12.49 -17.52 2.82
CA ALA A 356 13.80 -17.64 2.19
C ALA A 356 14.81 -18.32 3.12
N PHE A 357 14.84 -17.93 4.39
CA PHE A 357 15.70 -18.54 5.40
C PHE A 357 15.34 -20.00 5.68
N ALA A 358 14.05 -20.35 5.71
CA ALA A 358 13.61 -21.74 5.84
C ALA A 358 14.15 -22.62 4.69
N GLN A 359 14.13 -22.12 3.45
CA GLN A 359 14.73 -22.81 2.29
C GLN A 359 16.26 -22.95 2.43
N MET A 360 16.93 -21.95 3.03
CA MET A 360 18.35 -22.00 3.37
C MET A 360 18.67 -22.96 4.54
N GLY A 361 17.65 -23.52 5.21
CA GLY A 361 17.83 -24.42 6.35
C GLY A 361 17.92 -23.71 7.70
N VAL A 362 17.46 -22.46 7.78
CA VAL A 362 17.50 -21.65 9.00
C VAL A 362 16.08 -21.28 9.41
N ASP A 363 15.65 -21.72 10.60
CA ASP A 363 14.35 -21.36 11.15
C ASP A 363 14.44 -20.07 11.98
N LEU A 364 14.06 -18.94 11.38
CA LEU A 364 14.00 -17.64 12.07
C LEU A 364 12.94 -17.60 13.17
N LEU A 365 11.83 -18.35 13.02
CA LEU A 365 10.77 -18.39 14.02
C LEU A 365 11.21 -19.21 15.25
N ALA A 366 12.03 -20.25 15.05
CA ALA A 366 12.65 -20.97 16.17
C ALA A 366 13.59 -20.06 16.98
N ARG A 367 14.36 -19.18 16.32
CA ARG A 367 15.19 -18.18 17.00
C ARG A 367 14.35 -17.22 17.85
N ALA A 368 13.17 -16.83 17.38
CA ALA A 368 12.26 -15.99 18.16
C ALA A 368 11.68 -16.74 19.38
N ARG A 369 11.25 -18.00 19.18
CA ARG A 369 10.74 -18.86 20.27
C ARG A 369 11.79 -19.05 21.38
N SER A 370 13.03 -19.39 21.03
CA SER A 370 14.09 -19.59 22.02
C SER A 370 14.41 -18.33 22.83
N GLN A 371 14.34 -17.14 22.22
CA GLN A 371 14.49 -15.88 22.93
C GLN A 371 13.35 -15.62 23.91
N SER A 372 12.14 -16.06 23.59
CA SER A 372 11.01 -15.99 24.52
C SER A 372 11.25 -16.89 25.74
N ASP A 373 11.69 -18.13 25.51
CA ASP A 373 11.93 -19.10 26.58
C ASP A 373 13.01 -18.62 27.55
N LEU A 374 14.10 -18.03 27.02
CA LEU A 374 15.18 -17.44 27.82
C LEU A 374 14.71 -16.24 28.67
N ARG A 375 13.80 -15.42 28.13
CA ARG A 375 13.21 -14.28 28.86
C ARG A 375 12.30 -14.74 29.99
N ILE A 376 11.54 -15.80 29.76
CA ILE A 376 10.63 -16.39 30.76
C ILE A 376 11.43 -17.10 31.86
N SER A 377 12.52 -17.79 31.51
CA SER A 377 13.36 -18.52 32.46
C SER A 377 14.30 -17.64 33.29
N GLY A 378 14.31 -16.32 33.09
CA GLY A 378 15.14 -15.38 33.84
C GLY A 378 16.63 -15.43 33.50
N GLN A 379 17.04 -16.18 32.47
CA GLN A 379 18.42 -16.24 32.01
C GLN A 379 18.72 -15.09 31.04
N ALA A 380 18.83 -13.88 31.59
CA ALA A 380 19.38 -12.75 30.85
C ALA A 380 20.91 -12.95 30.70
N THR A 381 21.37 -13.27 29.49
CA THR A 381 22.80 -13.24 29.15
C THR A 381 23.34 -11.84 29.38
N GLY A 382 24.23 -11.70 30.37
CA GLY A 382 24.99 -10.48 30.59
C GLY A 382 25.89 -10.19 29.40
N LEU A 383 25.57 -9.14 28.64
CA LEU A 383 26.56 -8.51 27.78
C LEU A 383 27.33 -7.49 28.63
N VAL A 384 28.63 -7.78 28.75
CA VAL A 384 29.69 -7.02 29.39
C VAL A 384 29.60 -5.52 29.07
N SER A 385 29.41 -4.71 30.11
CA SER A 385 29.70 -3.28 30.05
C SER A 385 31.21 -3.11 30.18
N MET A 386 31.92 -2.94 29.06
CA MET A 386 33.23 -2.30 29.07
C MET A 386 33.00 -0.81 29.36
N ARG A 387 32.95 -0.44 30.65
CA ARG A 387 33.26 0.93 31.06
C ARG A 387 34.77 1.07 31.03
N ALA A 388 35.26 1.89 30.12
CA ALA A 388 36.62 2.39 30.14
C ALA A 388 36.89 3.03 31.52
N ALA A 389 37.93 2.54 32.17
CA ALA A 389 38.50 3.17 33.34
C ALA A 389 39.37 4.34 32.87
N GLU A 390 38.95 5.56 33.16
CA GLU A 390 39.83 6.73 33.14
C GLU A 390 39.68 7.52 34.44
N GLY A 391 40.70 7.31 35.29
CA GLY A 391 41.43 8.30 36.08
C GLY A 391 40.72 9.57 36.57
N GLN A 392 40.59 9.65 37.89
CA GLN A 392 40.51 10.91 38.63
C GLN A 392 41.74 11.80 38.35
N GLY A 393 41.50 13.08 38.04
CA GLY A 393 42.53 14.09 37.87
C GLY A 393 41.94 15.50 38.01
N ASN A 394 42.14 16.07 39.20
CA ASN A 394 41.69 17.36 39.74
C ASN A 394 42.05 18.60 38.88
N GLY A 395 41.23 19.66 38.89
CA GLY A 395 41.67 21.02 38.47
C GLY A 395 40.58 22.00 38.03
N ARG A 396 40.29 23.01 38.87
CA ARG A 396 39.38 24.16 38.65
C ARG A 396 39.86 25.12 37.55
N ALA A 397 38.93 25.73 36.80
CA ALA A 397 38.83 27.18 36.59
C ALA A 397 37.53 27.55 35.84
N GLU A 398 36.86 28.60 36.31
CA GLU A 398 35.60 29.16 35.83
C GLU A 398 35.74 29.90 34.49
N ALA A 399 34.73 29.80 33.62
CA ALA A 399 34.42 30.83 32.61
C ALA A 399 32.92 30.75 32.25
N GLY A 400 32.22 31.89 32.41
CA GLY A 400 30.78 32.02 32.24
C GLY A 400 30.27 31.90 30.79
N PRO A 401 28.95 31.83 30.59
CA PRO A 401 28.34 31.51 29.30
C PRO A 401 28.37 32.71 28.33
N PRO A 402 28.54 32.48 27.01
CA PRO A 402 28.59 33.56 26.05
C PRO A 402 27.20 34.15 25.74
N ARG A 403 27.19 35.47 25.57
CA ARG A 403 26.06 36.32 25.20
C ARG A 403 25.46 35.91 23.85
N GLN A 404 24.12 35.84 23.81
CA GLN A 404 23.33 35.75 22.59
C GLN A 404 23.44 37.05 21.78
N GLU A 405 23.85 36.91 20.52
CA GLU A 405 23.94 37.99 19.54
C GLU A 405 22.55 38.22 18.92
N ARG A 406 22.00 39.43 19.11
CA ARG A 406 20.72 39.84 18.51
C ARG A 406 20.91 40.11 17.01
N GLN A 407 20.44 39.19 16.17
CA GLN A 407 20.28 39.48 14.74
C GLN A 407 19.03 40.34 14.49
N ARG A 408 19.24 41.43 13.74
CA ARG A 408 18.23 42.42 13.32
C ARG A 408 17.17 41.78 12.44
N PHE A 409 15.90 41.94 12.83
CA PHE A 409 14.76 41.70 11.95
C PHE A 409 14.80 42.65 10.74
N ARG A 410 14.81 42.07 9.53
CA ARG A 410 14.53 42.81 8.28
C ARG A 410 13.04 43.12 8.20
N ARG A 411 12.71 44.35 7.79
CA ARG A 411 11.34 44.83 7.56
C ARG A 411 10.64 44.00 6.48
N VAL A 412 9.40 43.62 6.77
CA VAL A 412 8.42 43.05 5.83
C VAL A 412 7.82 44.19 4.98
N PRO A 413 7.58 44.04 3.67
CA PRO A 413 6.84 45.04 2.89
C PRO A 413 5.33 44.93 3.12
N GLU A 414 4.66 46.08 3.15
CA GLU A 414 3.19 46.25 3.29
C GLU A 414 2.38 45.60 2.14
N PRO A 415 1.09 45.27 2.38
CA PRO A 415 0.23 44.64 1.37
C PRO A 415 -0.40 45.64 0.40
N LEU A 416 -0.66 45.11 -0.80
CA LEU A 416 -1.32 45.75 -1.93
C LEU A 416 -2.73 46.29 -1.61
N THR A 417 -3.05 47.34 -2.36
CA THR A 417 -4.20 48.24 -2.34
C THR A 417 -5.60 47.59 -2.29
N LYS A 418 -6.50 48.26 -1.56
CA LYS A 418 -7.90 47.90 -1.24
C LYS A 418 -8.89 47.76 -2.43
N SER A 419 -8.42 47.83 -3.68
CA SER A 419 -9.31 47.77 -4.86
C SER A 419 -9.49 46.36 -5.45
N ALA A 420 -8.60 45.40 -5.16
CA ALA A 420 -8.71 44.04 -5.71
C ALA A 420 -9.69 43.14 -4.93
N THR A 421 -9.86 43.37 -3.63
CA THR A 421 -10.72 42.56 -2.76
C THR A 421 -12.21 42.74 -3.06
N PHE A 422 -12.63 43.92 -3.52
CA PHE A 422 -14.02 44.19 -3.89
C PHE A 422 -14.44 43.51 -5.20
N LEU A 423 -13.53 43.37 -6.17
CA LEU A 423 -13.83 42.69 -7.44
C LEU A 423 -14.00 41.18 -7.25
N ILE A 424 -13.22 40.57 -6.36
CA ILE A 424 -13.25 39.12 -6.08
C ILE A 424 -14.54 38.73 -5.34
N LEU A 425 -14.98 39.56 -4.38
CA LEU A 425 -16.23 39.34 -3.65
C LEU A 425 -17.48 39.47 -4.53
N ALA A 426 -17.48 40.40 -5.50
CA ALA A 426 -18.58 40.55 -6.45
C ALA A 426 -18.70 39.37 -7.43
N LEU A 427 -17.56 38.81 -7.88
CA LEU A 427 -17.51 37.62 -8.72
C LEU A 427 -17.97 36.35 -7.97
N MET A 428 -17.64 36.20 -6.70
CA MET A 428 -18.12 35.07 -5.89
C MET A 428 -19.65 35.09 -5.69
N TRP A 429 -20.25 36.27 -5.49
CA TRP A 429 -21.71 36.40 -5.35
C TRP A 429 -22.47 36.12 -6.65
N ALA A 430 -21.91 36.49 -7.81
CA ALA A 430 -22.50 36.17 -9.11
C ALA A 430 -22.49 34.65 -9.40
N VAL A 431 -21.42 33.94 -9.00
CA VAL A 431 -21.30 32.48 -9.16
C VAL A 431 -22.25 31.72 -8.22
N VAL A 432 -22.38 32.17 -6.96
CA VAL A 432 -23.33 31.58 -6.01
C VAL A 432 -24.79 31.79 -6.46
N GLY A 433 -25.12 32.98 -6.97
CA GLY A 433 -26.44 33.28 -7.54
C GLY A 433 -26.79 32.39 -8.74
N ALA A 434 -25.82 32.14 -9.64
CA ALA A 434 -25.99 31.25 -10.78
C ALA A 434 -26.18 29.78 -10.37
N CYS A 435 -25.46 29.31 -9.35
CA CYS A 435 -25.60 27.95 -8.81
C CYS A 435 -26.96 27.72 -8.14
N ILE A 436 -27.48 28.71 -7.39
CA ILE A 436 -28.80 28.62 -6.75
C ILE A 436 -29.92 28.64 -7.80
N TRP A 437 -29.77 29.43 -8.87
CA TRP A 437 -30.72 29.47 -9.98
C TRP A 437 -30.75 28.14 -10.78
N LEU A 438 -29.59 27.51 -10.98
CA LEU A 438 -29.49 26.19 -11.64
C LEU A 438 -30.04 25.06 -10.76
N HIS A 439 -29.90 25.15 -9.43
CA HIS A 439 -30.42 24.14 -8.50
C HIS A 439 -31.96 24.17 -8.43
N LYS A 440 -32.58 25.36 -8.43
CA LYS A 440 -34.06 25.50 -8.41
C LYS A 440 -34.76 25.05 -9.69
N ARG A 441 -34.06 24.91 -10.83
CA ARG A 441 -34.66 24.39 -12.08
C ARG A 441 -34.61 22.86 -12.21
N LYS A 442 -33.80 22.15 -11.42
CA LYS A 442 -33.66 20.68 -11.50
C LYS A 442 -34.70 19.91 -10.68
N ASP A 443 -35.47 20.57 -9.81
CA ASP A 443 -36.29 19.91 -8.79
C ASP A 443 -37.78 19.71 -9.17
N ARG A 444 -38.06 19.60 -10.47
CA ARG A 444 -39.38 19.18 -10.97
C ARG A 444 -39.24 17.96 -11.86
N SER A 445 -39.04 16.79 -11.26
CA SER A 445 -39.64 15.49 -11.66
C SER A 445 -38.80 14.28 -11.24
N TYR A 446 -38.66 13.97 -9.95
CA TYR A 446 -38.37 12.59 -9.50
C TYR A 446 -38.94 12.37 -8.10
N GLN A 447 -40.13 11.76 -8.03
CA GLN A 447 -40.59 11.07 -6.83
C GLN A 447 -39.97 9.65 -6.89
N CYS A 448 -39.11 9.32 -5.93
CA CYS A 448 -38.74 7.94 -5.63
C CYS A 448 -39.43 7.54 -4.31
N GLU A 449 -40.21 6.46 -4.36
CA GLU A 449 -40.72 5.78 -3.16
C GLU A 449 -39.58 5.12 -2.37
N PRO A 450 -39.68 5.03 -1.03
CA PRO A 450 -38.68 4.35 -0.22
C PRO A 450 -38.99 2.85 -0.11
N LEU A 451 -38.15 2.01 -0.71
CA LEU A 451 -38.04 0.58 -0.36
C LEU A 451 -37.15 0.45 0.90
N LEU A 452 -37.80 0.43 2.06
CA LEU A 452 -37.21 0.00 3.33
C LEU A 452 -37.71 -1.42 3.63
N GLU A 453 -36.99 -2.43 3.15
CA GLU A 453 -37.01 -3.77 3.76
C GLU A 453 -35.70 -3.96 4.52
N THR A 454 -35.82 -3.94 5.84
CA THR A 454 -34.73 -4.23 6.77
C THR A 454 -34.81 -5.70 7.16
N GLU A 455 -34.18 -6.58 6.38
CA GLU A 455 -33.87 -7.92 6.86
C GLU A 455 -32.59 -7.86 7.72
N ARG A 456 -32.77 -7.95 9.04
CA ARG A 456 -31.69 -8.15 10.01
C ARG A 456 -31.17 -9.59 9.91
N CYS A 457 -29.83 -9.74 9.93
CA CYS A 457 -29.16 -11.03 10.08
C CYS A 457 -29.13 -11.49 11.54
#